data_AF-X0UYS1-F1
#
_entry.id   AF-X0UYS1-F1
#
_cell.length_a   1.000
_cell.length_b   1.000
_cell.length_c   1.000
_cell.angle_alpha   90.00
_cell.angle_beta   90.00
_cell.angle_gamma   90.00
#
_symmetry.space_group_name_H-M   'P 1'
#
loop_
_entity.id
_entity.type
_entity.pdbx_description
1 polymer ?
#
loop_
_entity_poly.entity_id
_entity_poly.type
_entity_poly.pdbx_seq_one_letter_code
_entity_poly.pdbx_strand_id
1 'polypeptide(L)'
;SGQNKKAQELTGELVEIFGKENFYLELQDHQIPEQNKVNSSLIELSKKLSVPLVATNDVHYLNKGDAASHDALLCIQTQTVLSNPQRLKFSSDEFYFKSALEMKKLFADFPKSLTNTIAIAEKCNVELDFSKTYLPRYKPPEGKSREEYLRQLCLAGLKHRFKDQIDQKINDRLNHELKIIKDSGYMSYFLIAWDFIHYAKEKGIPHGPGRGSAAGSLVSYVLGITDIDPLKYGLIFERFLNPERVSLPDIDIDFCYERRNEVI
;
A
#
# COMPACT_ATOMS: atom_id res chain seq x y z
N SER A 1 -32.15 22.46 -14.95
CA SER A 1 -31.19 23.54 -14.67
C SER A 1 -31.90 24.64 -13.91
N GLY A 2 -31.22 25.44 -13.07
CA GLY A 2 -31.88 26.57 -12.39
C GLY A 2 -31.24 27.09 -11.11
N GLN A 3 -30.23 26.41 -10.53
CA GLN A 3 -29.58 26.87 -9.28
C GLN A 3 -28.24 27.57 -9.53
N ASN A 4 -28.17 28.45 -10.53
CA ASN A 4 -26.94 29.14 -10.91
C ASN A 4 -26.33 29.95 -9.75
N LYS A 5 -27.18 30.52 -8.88
CA LYS A 5 -26.75 31.23 -7.68
C LYS A 5 -26.02 30.30 -6.69
N LYS A 6 -26.59 29.12 -6.43
CA LYS A 6 -25.98 28.12 -5.54
C LYS A 6 -24.68 27.57 -6.09
N ALA A 7 -24.61 27.33 -7.41
CA ALA A 7 -23.37 26.92 -8.07
C ALA A 7 -22.27 27.97 -7.95
N GLN A 8 -22.62 29.26 -8.03
CA GLN A 8 -21.69 30.35 -7.83
C GLN A 8 -21.22 30.47 -6.38
N GLU A 9 -22.14 30.39 -5.42
CA GLU A 9 -21.82 30.41 -3.98
C GLU A 9 -20.87 29.28 -3.61
N LEU A 10 -21.19 28.04 -4.01
CA LEU A 10 -20.35 26.86 -3.76
C LEU A 10 -18.97 26.98 -4.44
N THR A 11 -18.93 27.50 -5.67
CA THR A 11 -17.64 27.70 -6.34
C THR A 11 -16.79 28.74 -5.63
N GLY A 12 -17.40 29.81 -5.10
CA GLY A 12 -16.72 30.78 -4.26
C GLY A 12 -16.13 30.13 -3.01
N GLU A 13 -16.93 29.34 -2.28
CA GLU A 13 -16.50 28.61 -1.09
C GLU A 13 -15.33 27.66 -1.40
N LEU A 14 -15.39 26.88 -2.48
CA LEU A 14 -14.31 25.97 -2.86
C LEU A 14 -13.03 26.73 -3.26
N VAL A 15 -13.15 27.87 -3.92
CA VAL A 15 -12.00 28.73 -4.23
C VAL A 15 -11.37 29.29 -2.95
N GLU A 16 -12.15 29.63 -1.93
CA GLU A 16 -11.64 30.05 -0.63
C GLU A 16 -10.92 28.90 0.09
N ILE A 17 -11.45 27.68 0.04
CA ILE A 17 -10.87 26.50 0.70
C ILE A 17 -9.56 26.08 0.04
N PHE A 18 -9.55 25.91 -1.29
CA PHE A 18 -8.41 25.34 -2.01
C PHE A 18 -7.40 26.41 -2.45
N GLY A 19 -7.82 27.67 -2.46
CA GLY A 19 -7.06 28.77 -3.03
C GLY A 19 -7.25 28.88 -4.55
N LYS A 20 -7.25 30.12 -5.02
CA LYS A 20 -7.53 30.47 -6.43
C LYS A 20 -6.60 29.79 -7.45
N GLU A 21 -5.39 29.42 -7.03
CA GLU A 21 -4.38 28.79 -7.90
C GLU A 21 -4.48 27.25 -7.97
N ASN A 22 -5.31 26.65 -7.11
CA ASN A 22 -5.45 25.19 -6.98
C ASN A 22 -6.87 24.70 -7.29
N PHE A 23 -7.79 25.61 -7.61
CA PHE A 23 -9.16 25.26 -7.98
C PHE A 23 -9.40 25.54 -9.47
N TYR A 24 -9.99 24.57 -10.16
CA TYR A 24 -10.27 24.61 -11.59
C TYR A 24 -11.71 24.15 -11.83
N LEU A 25 -12.36 24.73 -12.84
CA LEU A 25 -13.65 24.24 -13.33
C LEU A 25 -13.40 23.23 -14.45
N GLU A 26 -13.83 22.00 -14.22
CA GLU A 26 -13.61 20.87 -15.12
C GLU A 26 -14.60 20.88 -16.28
N LEU A 27 -14.08 20.77 -17.51
CA LEU A 27 -14.86 20.59 -18.72
C LEU A 27 -14.65 19.19 -19.27
N GLN A 28 -15.76 18.54 -19.62
CA GLN A 28 -15.80 17.22 -20.23
C GLN A 28 -16.77 17.22 -21.41
N ASP A 29 -16.44 16.47 -22.46
CA ASP A 29 -17.33 16.31 -23.61
C ASP A 29 -17.32 14.85 -24.12
N HIS A 30 -18.38 14.15 -23.77
CA HIS A 30 -18.67 12.77 -24.18
C HIS A 30 -19.81 12.72 -25.21
N GLN A 31 -20.09 13.84 -25.88
CA GLN A 31 -21.21 14.03 -26.82
C GLN A 31 -22.59 13.87 -26.16
N ILE A 32 -22.67 14.18 -24.86
CA ILE A 32 -23.91 14.10 -24.07
C ILE A 32 -24.58 15.49 -24.05
N PRO A 33 -25.84 15.64 -24.52
CA PRO A 33 -26.50 16.95 -24.60
C PRO A 33 -26.58 17.73 -23.27
N GLU A 34 -26.69 17.02 -22.15
CA GLU A 34 -26.69 17.58 -20.81
C GLU A 34 -25.34 18.23 -20.46
N GLN A 35 -24.23 17.64 -20.89
CA GLN A 35 -22.88 18.20 -20.68
C GLN A 35 -22.72 19.53 -21.40
N ASN A 36 -23.27 19.69 -22.60
CA ASN A 36 -23.22 20.96 -23.34
C ASN A 36 -23.86 22.13 -22.58
N LYS A 37 -24.98 21.86 -21.88
CA LYS A 37 -25.67 22.86 -21.04
C LYS A 37 -24.84 23.21 -19.80
N VAL A 38 -24.23 22.20 -19.18
CA VAL A 38 -23.38 22.38 -17.99
C VAL A 38 -22.09 23.11 -18.35
N ASN A 39 -21.39 22.70 -19.40
CA ASN A 39 -20.17 23.34 -19.90
C ASN A 39 -20.40 24.83 -20.19
N SER A 40 -21.49 25.17 -20.87
CA SER A 40 -21.86 26.58 -21.11
C SER A 40 -21.96 27.37 -19.81
N SER A 41 -22.59 26.79 -18.78
CA SER A 41 -22.73 27.42 -17.46
C SER A 41 -21.39 27.52 -16.72
N LEU A 42 -20.52 26.51 -16.82
CA LEU A 42 -19.17 26.51 -16.24
C LEU A 42 -18.27 27.57 -16.88
N ILE A 43 -18.38 27.77 -18.20
CA ILE A 43 -17.65 28.82 -18.92
C ILE A 43 -18.09 30.22 -18.46
N GLU A 44 -19.40 30.44 -18.27
CA GLU A 44 -19.90 31.69 -17.69
C GLU A 44 -19.38 31.91 -16.27
N LEU A 45 -19.36 30.85 -15.46
CA LEU A 45 -18.90 30.91 -14.08
C LEU A 45 -17.40 31.18 -13.99
N SER A 46 -16.61 30.53 -14.84
CA SER A 46 -15.17 30.77 -15.01
C SER A 46 -14.89 32.25 -15.28
N LYS A 47 -15.65 32.88 -16.18
CA LYS A 47 -15.51 34.31 -16.48
C LYS A 47 -15.89 35.19 -15.28
N LYS A 48 -17.00 34.90 -14.60
CA LYS A 48 -17.50 35.69 -13.47
C LYS A 48 -16.57 35.64 -12.26
N LEU A 49 -16.06 34.45 -11.91
CA LEU A 49 -15.24 34.25 -10.72
C LEU A 49 -13.74 34.27 -11.02
N SER A 50 -13.35 34.42 -12.29
CA SER A 50 -11.95 34.36 -12.75
C SER A 50 -11.26 33.05 -12.32
N VAL A 51 -11.98 31.94 -12.45
CA VAL A 51 -11.49 30.57 -12.14
C VAL A 51 -11.05 29.90 -13.44
N PRO A 52 -9.85 29.30 -13.51
CA PRO A 52 -9.38 28.63 -14.72
C PRO A 52 -10.21 27.39 -15.06
N LEU A 53 -10.34 27.09 -16.36
CA LEU A 53 -10.96 25.86 -16.86
C LEU A 53 -9.90 24.78 -17.03
N VAL A 54 -10.26 23.50 -16.88
CA VAL A 54 -9.38 22.37 -17.21
C VAL A 54 -10.18 21.31 -17.98
N ALA A 55 -9.61 20.77 -19.06
CA ALA A 55 -10.27 19.74 -19.86
C ALA A 55 -9.85 18.34 -19.43
N THR A 56 -10.81 17.44 -19.30
CA THR A 56 -10.61 16.03 -18.96
C THR A 56 -11.57 15.14 -19.77
N ASN A 57 -11.44 13.82 -19.66
CA ASN A 57 -12.28 12.87 -20.42
C ASN A 57 -12.77 11.68 -19.58
N ASP A 58 -12.76 11.82 -18.25
CA ASP A 58 -13.28 10.81 -17.30
C ASP A 58 -13.03 9.34 -17.72
N VAL A 59 -11.75 9.00 -17.90
CA VAL A 59 -11.35 7.80 -18.62
C VAL A 59 -11.61 6.54 -17.80
N HIS A 60 -12.40 5.63 -18.35
CA HIS A 60 -12.76 4.34 -17.73
C HIS A 60 -12.15 3.13 -18.45
N TYR A 61 -11.69 3.31 -19.69
CA TYR A 61 -11.07 2.25 -20.49
C TYR A 61 -10.04 2.83 -21.47
N LEU A 62 -9.18 1.97 -22.01
CA LEU A 62 -8.03 2.43 -22.79
C LEU A 62 -8.43 2.84 -24.21
N ASN A 63 -9.12 1.96 -24.93
CA ASN A 63 -9.47 2.17 -26.34
C ASN A 63 -10.98 2.29 -26.53
N LYS A 64 -11.42 3.03 -27.56
CA LYS A 64 -12.85 3.18 -27.88
C LYS A 64 -13.59 1.85 -28.02
N GLY A 65 -12.94 0.82 -28.58
CA GLY A 65 -13.52 -0.52 -28.75
C GLY A 65 -13.78 -1.27 -27.44
N ASP A 66 -13.20 -0.84 -26.32
CA ASP A 66 -13.32 -1.51 -25.01
C ASP A 66 -14.65 -1.16 -24.31
N ALA A 67 -15.48 -0.27 -24.89
CA ALA A 67 -16.75 0.15 -24.31
C ALA A 67 -17.71 -1.01 -24.02
N ALA A 68 -17.75 -2.04 -24.88
CA ALA A 68 -18.57 -3.23 -24.66
C ALA A 68 -18.08 -4.07 -23.47
N SER A 69 -16.76 -4.18 -23.30
CA SER A 69 -16.13 -4.86 -22.16
C SER A 69 -16.43 -4.11 -20.86
N HIS A 70 -16.38 -2.77 -20.90
CA HIS A 70 -16.74 -1.93 -19.77
C HIS A 70 -18.23 -2.06 -19.38
N ASP A 71 -19.15 -2.09 -20.35
CA ASP A 71 -20.59 -2.34 -20.10
C ASP A 71 -20.82 -3.72 -19.44
N ALA A 72 -20.10 -4.76 -19.88
CA ALA A 72 -20.13 -6.07 -19.24
C ALA A 72 -19.58 -6.05 -17.80
N LEU A 73 -18.50 -5.30 -17.55
CA LEU A 73 -17.93 -5.12 -16.21
C LEU A 73 -18.94 -4.45 -15.26
N LEU A 74 -19.65 -3.41 -15.71
CA LEU A 74 -20.71 -2.76 -14.94
C LEU A 74 -21.85 -3.74 -14.62
N CYS A 75 -22.21 -4.62 -15.56
CA CYS A 75 -23.22 -5.64 -15.33
C CYS A 75 -22.82 -6.61 -14.21
N ILE A 76 -21.56 -7.05 -14.18
CA ILE A 76 -21.02 -7.91 -13.13
C ILE A 76 -21.09 -7.20 -11.77
N GLN A 77 -20.63 -5.94 -11.70
CA GLN A 77 -20.65 -5.15 -10.48
C GLN A 77 -22.06 -4.92 -9.93
N THR A 78 -23.02 -4.65 -10.82
CA THR A 78 -24.41 -4.36 -10.45
C THR A 78 -25.31 -5.59 -10.43
N GLN A 79 -24.75 -6.79 -10.59
CA GLN A 79 -25.45 -8.07 -10.60
C GLN A 79 -26.65 -8.11 -11.56
N THR A 80 -26.47 -7.53 -12.75
CA THR A 80 -27.47 -7.49 -13.81
C THR A 80 -26.92 -8.15 -15.09
N VAL A 81 -27.76 -8.23 -16.13
CA VAL A 81 -27.42 -8.85 -17.41
C VAL A 81 -27.44 -7.82 -18.54
N LEU A 82 -26.63 -8.04 -19.58
CA LEU A 82 -26.54 -7.13 -20.75
C LEU A 82 -27.88 -6.95 -21.49
N SER A 83 -28.77 -7.95 -21.42
CA SER A 83 -30.11 -7.87 -22.02
C SER A 83 -31.09 -7.00 -21.23
N ASN A 84 -30.78 -6.63 -19.99
CA ASN A 84 -31.62 -5.75 -19.19
C ASN A 84 -31.49 -4.30 -19.72
N PRO A 85 -32.60 -3.68 -20.20
CA PRO A 85 -32.56 -2.32 -20.73
C PRO A 85 -32.42 -1.26 -19.63
N GLN A 86 -32.74 -1.59 -18.38
CA GLN A 86 -32.64 -0.70 -17.22
C GLN A 86 -31.32 -0.87 -16.45
N ARG A 87 -30.34 -1.58 -17.03
CA ARG A 87 -29.03 -1.72 -16.41
C ARG A 87 -28.33 -0.36 -16.32
N LEU A 88 -27.41 -0.25 -15.37
CA LEU A 88 -26.47 0.84 -15.36
C LEU A 88 -25.56 0.72 -16.59
N LYS A 89 -25.63 1.70 -17.49
CA LYS A 89 -24.78 1.82 -18.67
C LYS A 89 -24.44 3.29 -18.90
N PHE A 90 -23.26 3.55 -19.44
CA PHE A 90 -22.83 4.89 -19.83
C PHE A 90 -23.54 5.34 -21.11
N SER A 91 -23.88 6.63 -21.19
CA SER A 91 -24.70 7.18 -22.27
C SER A 91 -23.97 7.29 -23.62
N SER A 92 -22.65 7.10 -23.64
CA SER A 92 -21.84 7.07 -24.86
C SER A 92 -20.59 6.21 -24.68
N ASP A 93 -19.89 5.96 -25.78
CA ASP A 93 -18.65 5.15 -25.81
C ASP A 93 -17.39 6.03 -25.75
N GLU A 94 -17.50 7.30 -25.33
CA GLU A 94 -16.45 8.32 -25.42
C GLU A 94 -15.51 8.39 -24.20
N PHE A 95 -15.62 7.46 -23.24
CA PHE A 95 -14.87 7.43 -21.97
C PHE A 95 -13.53 6.68 -22.07
N TYR A 96 -12.91 6.70 -23.26
CA TYR A 96 -11.60 6.09 -23.50
C TYR A 96 -10.45 7.09 -23.33
N PHE A 97 -9.21 6.60 -23.35
CA PHE A 97 -8.02 7.45 -23.33
C PHE A 97 -7.80 8.12 -24.70
N LYS A 98 -8.54 9.20 -24.96
CA LYS A 98 -8.46 9.99 -26.20
C LYS A 98 -7.04 10.52 -26.44
N SER A 99 -6.64 10.51 -27.71
CA SER A 99 -5.39 11.14 -28.13
C SER A 99 -5.43 12.66 -27.93
N ALA A 100 -4.25 13.28 -27.83
CA ALA A 100 -4.13 14.73 -27.73
C ALA A 100 -4.79 15.47 -28.91
N LEU A 101 -4.80 14.88 -30.11
CA LEU A 101 -5.46 15.46 -31.29
C LEU A 101 -6.98 15.42 -31.18
N GLU A 102 -7.55 14.33 -30.66
CA GLU A 102 -8.99 14.23 -30.41
C GLU A 102 -9.42 15.24 -29.34
N MET A 103 -8.69 15.32 -28.23
CA MET A 103 -8.95 16.31 -27.16
C MET A 103 -8.82 17.75 -27.67
N LYS A 104 -7.83 18.04 -28.51
CA LYS A 104 -7.65 19.36 -29.13
C LYS A 104 -8.81 19.74 -30.05
N LYS A 105 -9.38 18.78 -30.78
CA LYS A 105 -10.56 19.02 -31.61
C LYS A 105 -11.80 19.28 -30.77
N LEU A 106 -12.01 18.51 -29.70
CA LEU A 106 -13.17 18.67 -28.80
C LEU A 106 -13.16 20.03 -28.09
N PHE A 107 -11.98 20.47 -27.62
CA PHE A 107 -11.83 21.72 -26.86
C PHE A 107 -11.18 22.85 -27.67
N ALA A 108 -11.41 22.89 -28.99
CA ALA A 108 -10.81 23.88 -29.89
C ALA A 108 -11.15 25.33 -29.52
N ASP A 109 -12.36 25.56 -28.98
CA ASP A 109 -12.83 26.88 -28.52
C ASP A 109 -12.20 27.30 -27.17
N PHE A 110 -11.63 26.36 -26.42
CA PHE A 110 -11.07 26.58 -25.09
C PHE A 110 -9.65 26.00 -24.97
N PRO A 111 -8.68 26.42 -25.79
CA PRO A 111 -7.34 25.83 -25.81
C PRO A 111 -6.61 25.95 -24.47
N LYS A 112 -6.93 26.98 -23.66
CA LYS A 112 -6.37 27.15 -22.31
C LYS A 112 -6.75 26.02 -21.35
N SER A 113 -7.91 25.38 -21.54
CA SER A 113 -8.33 24.25 -20.71
C SER A 113 -7.40 23.04 -20.88
N LEU A 114 -6.81 22.87 -22.07
CA LEU A 114 -5.82 21.83 -22.36
C LEU A 114 -4.43 22.21 -21.84
N THR A 115 -3.99 23.46 -21.99
CA THR A 115 -2.68 23.87 -21.44
C THR A 115 -2.65 23.81 -19.92
N ASN A 116 -3.80 24.03 -19.27
CA ASN A 116 -3.92 23.90 -17.82
C ASN A 116 -3.70 22.47 -17.33
N THR A 117 -3.98 21.43 -18.14
CA THR A 117 -3.68 20.03 -17.73
C THR A 117 -2.18 19.83 -17.56
N ILE A 118 -1.37 20.41 -18.46
CA ILE A 118 0.10 20.37 -18.40
C ILE A 118 0.58 21.16 -17.18
N ALA A 119 0.06 22.37 -16.97
CA ALA A 119 0.44 23.20 -15.82
C ALA A 119 0.09 22.52 -14.47
N ILE A 120 -1.02 21.79 -14.39
CA ILE A 120 -1.38 20.99 -13.21
C ILE A 120 -0.38 19.83 -13.05
N ALA A 121 -0.10 19.09 -14.14
CA ALA A 121 0.84 17.97 -14.10
C ALA A 121 2.24 18.41 -13.62
N GLU A 122 2.72 19.57 -14.07
CA GLU A 122 4.00 20.15 -13.64
C GLU A 122 4.01 20.59 -12.15
N LYS A 123 2.85 20.96 -11.59
CA LYS A 123 2.71 21.28 -10.15
C LYS A 123 2.68 20.03 -9.28
N CYS A 124 2.27 18.89 -9.82
CA CYS A 124 2.14 17.65 -9.07
C CYS A 124 3.50 16.93 -8.93
N ASN A 125 4.21 17.20 -7.84
CA ASN A 125 5.41 16.44 -7.48
C ASN A 125 5.20 15.66 -6.18
N VAL A 126 5.02 14.34 -6.29
CA VAL A 126 4.87 13.44 -5.13
C VAL A 126 5.96 12.38 -5.19
N GLU A 127 6.88 12.43 -4.22
CA GLU A 127 7.96 11.46 -4.10
C GLU A 127 7.56 10.33 -3.13
N LEU A 128 7.55 9.10 -3.65
CA LEU A 128 7.31 7.89 -2.86
C LEU A 128 8.65 7.17 -2.67
N ASP A 129 9.13 7.15 -1.43
CA ASP A 129 10.39 6.49 -1.07
C ASP A 129 10.17 4.99 -0.78
N PHE A 130 10.42 4.16 -1.80
CA PHE A 130 10.35 2.71 -1.70
C PHE A 130 11.64 2.06 -1.18
N SER A 131 12.68 2.85 -0.87
CA SER A 131 13.95 2.34 -0.34
C SER A 131 13.94 2.21 1.18
N LYS A 132 13.12 3.01 1.87
CA LYS A 132 13.03 2.98 3.33
C LYS A 132 12.12 1.86 3.81
N THR A 133 12.64 1.07 4.73
CA THR A 133 11.84 0.10 5.49
C THR A 133 11.42 0.71 6.82
N TYR A 134 10.12 0.73 7.09
CA TYR A 134 9.56 1.25 8.34
C TYR A 134 9.18 0.09 9.28
N LEU A 135 10.13 -0.31 10.13
CA LEU A 135 9.88 -1.34 11.14
C LEU A 135 9.37 -0.73 12.45
N PRO A 136 8.36 -1.35 13.11
CA PRO A 136 7.96 -0.96 14.44
C PRO A 136 9.14 -1.07 15.42
N ARG A 137 9.20 -0.15 16.39
CA ARG A 137 10.24 -0.18 17.43
C ARG A 137 9.73 -0.98 18.63
N TYR A 138 10.34 -2.13 18.88
CA TYR A 138 10.08 -2.88 20.12
C TYR A 138 10.67 -2.12 21.32
N LYS A 139 9.91 -2.08 22.42
CA LYS A 139 10.30 -1.45 23.70
C LYS A 139 10.50 -2.54 24.75
N PRO A 140 11.76 -2.91 25.05
CA PRO A 140 12.04 -3.90 26.08
C PRO A 140 11.56 -3.46 27.48
N PRO A 141 11.25 -4.42 28.38
CA PRO A 141 10.93 -4.12 29.77
C PRO A 141 12.16 -3.59 30.53
N GLU A 142 11.90 -2.96 31.68
CA GLU A 142 12.93 -2.51 32.64
C GLU A 142 13.96 -1.52 32.07
N GLY A 143 13.64 -0.83 30.96
CA GLY A 143 14.54 0.15 30.33
C GLY A 143 15.76 -0.46 29.63
N LYS A 144 15.79 -1.79 29.44
CA LYS A 144 16.87 -2.49 28.73
C LYS A 144 16.98 -2.04 27.27
N SER A 145 18.18 -2.11 26.71
CA SER A 145 18.34 -1.99 25.26
C SER A 145 17.78 -3.22 24.54
N ARG A 146 17.41 -3.06 23.27
CA ARG A 146 16.93 -4.18 22.43
C ARG A 146 17.97 -5.29 22.30
N GLU A 147 19.24 -4.92 22.27
CA GLU A 147 20.35 -5.86 22.19
C GLU A 147 20.47 -6.71 23.46
N GLU A 148 20.49 -6.07 24.63
CA GLU A 148 20.55 -6.76 25.92
C GLU A 148 19.36 -7.69 26.10
N TYR A 149 18.16 -7.21 25.78
CA TYR A 149 16.94 -7.99 25.93
C TYR A 149 16.88 -9.17 24.98
N LEU A 150 17.19 -8.97 23.69
CA LEU A 150 17.25 -10.05 22.70
C LEU A 150 18.29 -11.10 23.11
N ARG A 151 19.48 -10.68 23.57
CA ARG A 151 20.52 -11.59 24.04
C ARG A 151 20.09 -12.36 25.28
N GLN A 152 19.44 -11.70 26.25
CA GLN A 152 18.89 -12.36 27.44
C GLN A 152 17.90 -13.46 27.06
N LEU A 153 16.96 -13.17 26.15
CA LEU A 153 15.98 -14.14 25.66
C LEU A 153 16.65 -15.31 24.93
N CYS A 154 17.63 -15.02 24.07
CA CYS A 154 18.38 -16.06 23.38
C CYS A 154 19.10 -17.00 24.35
N LEU A 155 19.78 -16.46 25.37
CA LEU A 155 20.49 -17.28 26.37
C LEU A 155 19.53 -18.15 27.18
N ALA A 156 18.36 -17.62 27.56
CA ALA A 156 17.33 -18.39 28.24
C ALA A 156 16.77 -19.51 27.35
N GLY A 157 16.47 -19.21 26.08
CA GLY A 157 16.00 -20.17 25.10
C GLY A 157 17.02 -21.26 24.78
N LEU A 158 18.31 -20.91 24.75
CA LEU A 158 19.40 -21.84 24.48
C LEU A 158 19.55 -22.88 25.61
N LYS A 159 19.46 -22.44 26.88
CA LYS A 159 19.39 -23.36 28.03
C LYS A 159 18.19 -24.30 27.94
N HIS A 160 17.02 -23.77 27.56
CA HIS A 160 15.80 -24.57 27.42
C HIS A 160 15.90 -25.61 26.30
N ARG A 161 16.40 -25.26 25.11
CA ARG A 161 16.50 -26.15 23.95
C ARG A 161 17.61 -27.20 24.09
N PHE A 162 18.77 -26.82 24.64
CA PHE A 162 19.96 -27.68 24.69
C PHE A 162 20.25 -28.31 26.06
N LYS A 163 19.44 -28.02 27.10
CA LYS A 163 19.56 -28.61 28.45
C LYS A 163 20.99 -28.58 29.00
N ASP A 164 21.63 -27.42 28.92
CA ASP A 164 23.03 -27.16 29.32
C ASP A 164 24.13 -27.90 28.52
N GLN A 165 23.79 -28.64 27.47
CA GLN A 165 24.75 -29.20 26.50
C GLN A 165 25.14 -28.14 25.47
N ILE A 166 25.78 -27.08 25.93
CA ILE A 166 26.17 -25.93 25.10
C ILE A 166 27.67 -26.02 24.82
N ASP A 167 28.02 -26.41 23.60
CA ASP A 167 29.41 -26.41 23.15
C ASP A 167 29.84 -25.04 22.62
N GLN A 168 31.14 -24.92 22.33
CA GLN A 168 31.70 -23.68 21.78
C GLN A 168 31.08 -23.33 20.42
N LYS A 169 30.77 -24.33 19.59
CA LYS A 169 30.21 -24.15 18.24
C LYS A 169 28.83 -23.48 18.29
N ILE A 170 27.98 -23.88 19.23
CA ILE A 170 26.66 -23.29 19.46
C ILE A 170 26.80 -21.83 19.90
N ASN A 171 27.70 -21.55 20.85
CA ASN A 171 27.95 -20.18 21.32
C ASN A 171 28.49 -19.28 20.21
N ASP A 172 29.42 -19.76 19.41
CA ASP A 172 30.01 -19.02 18.29
C ASP A 172 28.94 -18.71 17.23
N ARG A 173 28.09 -19.69 16.89
CA ARG A 173 26.97 -19.48 15.97
C ARG A 173 25.99 -18.42 16.50
N LEU A 174 25.61 -18.48 17.78
CA LEU A 174 24.68 -17.50 18.35
C LEU A 174 25.26 -16.09 18.30
N ASN A 175 26.52 -15.91 18.71
CA ASN A 175 27.16 -14.60 18.73
C ASN A 175 27.31 -14.02 17.32
N HIS A 176 27.63 -14.85 16.32
CA HIS A 176 27.68 -14.47 14.91
C HIS A 176 26.32 -13.97 14.40
N GLU A 177 25.25 -14.74 14.63
CA GLU A 177 23.91 -14.34 14.21
C GLU A 177 23.43 -13.06 14.89
N LEU A 178 23.61 -12.95 16.22
CA LEU A 178 23.23 -11.75 16.98
C LEU A 178 23.96 -10.50 16.48
N LYS A 179 25.24 -10.62 16.12
CA LYS A 179 26.01 -9.52 15.54
C LYS A 179 25.41 -9.08 14.20
N ILE A 180 25.15 -10.00 13.28
CA ILE A 180 24.57 -9.66 11.97
C ILE A 180 23.16 -9.04 12.13
N ILE A 181 22.33 -9.58 13.02
CA ILE A 181 20.98 -9.04 13.29
C ILE A 181 21.06 -7.61 13.83
N LYS A 182 22.03 -7.33 14.71
CA LYS A 182 22.29 -5.99 15.24
C LYS A 182 22.73 -5.04 14.12
N ASP A 183 23.75 -5.42 13.36
CA ASP A 183 24.35 -4.58 12.31
C ASP A 183 23.36 -4.30 11.18
N SER A 184 22.44 -5.24 10.90
CA SER A 184 21.36 -5.08 9.91
C SER A 184 20.16 -4.28 10.42
N GLY A 185 20.11 -3.92 11.71
CA GLY A 185 19.01 -3.16 12.31
C GLY A 185 17.72 -3.96 12.57
N TYR A 186 17.78 -5.29 12.55
CA TYR A 186 16.59 -6.16 12.64
C TYR A 186 16.27 -6.68 14.05
N MET A 187 16.93 -6.15 15.09
CA MET A 187 16.64 -6.56 16.48
C MET A 187 15.17 -6.38 16.87
N SER A 188 14.54 -5.26 16.52
CA SER A 188 13.10 -5.05 16.80
C SER A 188 12.23 -6.09 16.11
N TYR A 189 12.59 -6.49 14.89
CA TYR A 189 11.82 -7.45 14.11
C TYR A 189 11.81 -8.83 14.76
N PHE A 190 12.98 -9.31 15.21
CA PHE A 190 13.09 -10.55 15.97
C PHE A 190 12.35 -10.50 17.32
N LEU A 191 12.43 -9.37 18.03
CA LEU A 191 11.71 -9.20 19.29
C LEU A 191 10.19 -9.22 19.11
N ILE A 192 9.68 -8.57 18.06
CA ILE A 192 8.25 -8.60 17.71
C ILE A 192 7.81 -10.01 17.34
N ALA A 193 8.58 -10.71 16.49
CA ALA A 193 8.30 -12.09 16.12
C ALA A 193 8.26 -13.03 17.33
N TRP A 194 9.24 -12.88 18.24
CA TRP A 194 9.26 -13.59 19.51
C TRP A 194 8.02 -13.30 20.36
N ASP A 195 7.62 -12.02 20.47
CA ASP A 195 6.50 -11.58 21.30
C ASP A 195 5.17 -12.21 20.86
N PHE A 196 4.91 -12.27 19.55
CA PHE A 196 3.73 -12.95 18.99
C PHE A 196 3.70 -14.45 19.32
N ILE A 197 4.84 -15.13 19.17
CA ILE A 197 4.97 -16.55 19.51
C ILE A 197 4.81 -16.78 21.01
N HIS A 198 5.41 -15.91 21.82
CA HIS A 198 5.37 -15.98 23.27
C HIS A 198 3.93 -15.83 23.76
N TYR A 199 3.20 -14.82 23.28
CA TYR A 199 1.78 -14.62 23.55
C TYR A 199 0.94 -15.83 23.13
N ALA A 200 1.17 -16.37 21.94
CA ALA A 200 0.47 -17.56 21.47
C ALA A 200 0.70 -18.77 22.40
N LYS A 201 1.94 -18.98 22.86
CA LYS A 201 2.27 -20.05 23.83
C LYS A 201 1.55 -19.83 25.17
N GLU A 202 1.57 -18.61 25.71
CA GLU A 202 0.89 -18.28 26.97
C GLU A 202 -0.63 -18.49 26.91
N LYS A 203 -1.24 -18.22 25.75
CA LYS A 203 -2.69 -18.41 25.51
C LYS A 203 -3.05 -19.79 24.99
N GLY A 204 -2.09 -20.71 24.88
CA GLY A 204 -2.30 -22.04 24.33
C GLY A 204 -2.80 -22.04 22.88
N ILE A 205 -2.45 -21.03 22.08
CA ILE A 205 -2.76 -20.93 20.66
C ILE A 205 -1.78 -21.80 19.88
N PRO A 206 -2.25 -22.82 19.13
CA PRO A 206 -1.38 -23.62 18.27
C PRO A 206 -0.72 -22.74 17.21
N HIS A 207 0.59 -22.88 17.07
CA HIS A 207 1.40 -22.23 16.04
C HIS A 207 2.22 -23.27 15.28
N GLY A 208 2.57 -22.95 14.03
CA GLY A 208 3.38 -23.83 13.19
C GLY A 208 4.84 -23.90 13.66
N PRO A 209 5.61 -24.91 13.20
CA PRO A 209 7.02 -25.09 13.55
C PRO A 209 7.96 -24.04 12.94
N GLY A 210 7.41 -23.01 12.30
CA GLY A 210 8.11 -22.04 11.45
C GLY A 210 8.36 -22.58 10.04
N ARG A 211 8.39 -21.68 9.05
CA ARG A 211 8.66 -22.00 7.65
C ARG A 211 9.64 -21.04 7.01
N GLY A 212 10.03 -21.33 5.78
CA GLY A 212 10.90 -20.46 4.98
C GLY A 212 12.35 -20.46 5.47
N SER A 213 13.05 -19.39 5.14
CA SER A 213 14.48 -19.26 5.46
C SER A 213 14.74 -19.07 6.95
N ALA A 214 13.76 -18.60 7.74
CA ALA A 214 13.89 -18.40 9.18
C ALA A 214 14.34 -19.67 9.95
N ALA A 215 14.06 -20.87 9.41
CA ALA A 215 14.52 -22.15 9.96
C ALA A 215 16.04 -22.30 9.98
N GLY A 216 16.78 -21.51 9.18
CA GLY A 216 18.25 -21.51 9.17
C GLY A 216 18.90 -20.72 10.30
N SER A 217 18.13 -19.99 11.11
CA SER A 217 18.64 -19.17 12.22
C SER A 217 18.56 -19.90 13.55
N LEU A 218 19.71 -20.00 14.23
CA LEU A 218 19.79 -20.45 15.61
C LEU A 218 19.04 -19.49 16.54
N VAL A 219 19.12 -18.18 16.29
CA VAL A 219 18.36 -17.15 17.03
C VAL A 219 16.85 -17.43 16.94
N SER A 220 16.31 -17.68 15.74
CA SER A 220 14.90 -18.03 15.57
C SER A 220 14.52 -19.32 16.33
N TYR A 221 15.38 -20.33 16.30
CA TYR A 221 15.14 -21.60 16.99
C TYR A 221 15.09 -21.46 18.53
N VAL A 222 16.04 -20.72 19.11
CA VAL A 222 16.10 -20.52 20.58
C VAL A 222 15.02 -19.57 21.09
N LEU A 223 14.62 -18.58 20.30
CA LEU A 223 13.44 -17.74 20.61
C LEU A 223 12.13 -18.52 20.43
N GLY A 224 12.17 -19.68 19.77
CA GLY A 224 11.00 -20.50 19.51
C GLY A 224 10.12 -20.00 18.37
N ILE A 225 10.64 -19.07 17.55
CA ILE A 225 10.06 -18.65 16.28
C ILE A 225 10.02 -19.83 15.30
N THR A 226 11.04 -20.70 15.37
CA THR A 226 11.08 -21.98 14.67
C THR A 226 11.31 -23.12 15.66
N ASP A 227 10.88 -24.32 15.28
CA ASP A 227 11.09 -25.57 16.04
C ASP A 227 12.10 -26.51 15.39
N ILE A 228 12.76 -26.06 14.32
CA ILE A 228 13.78 -26.83 13.60
C ILE A 228 15.16 -26.41 14.07
N ASP A 229 15.95 -27.36 14.59
CA ASP A 229 17.35 -27.14 14.97
C ASP A 229 18.24 -26.98 13.72
N PRO A 230 18.76 -25.78 13.42
CA PRO A 230 19.55 -25.54 12.23
C PRO A 230 20.91 -26.24 12.26
N LEU A 231 21.48 -26.48 13.45
CA LEU A 231 22.80 -27.10 13.57
C LEU A 231 22.71 -28.61 13.29
N LYS A 232 21.64 -29.26 13.74
CA LYS A 232 21.39 -30.67 13.49
C LYS A 232 21.23 -30.98 11.99
N TYR A 233 20.54 -30.10 11.25
CA TYR A 233 20.24 -30.30 9.83
C TYR A 233 21.16 -29.54 8.88
N GLY A 234 22.21 -28.88 9.39
CA GLY A 234 23.18 -28.15 8.56
C GLY A 234 22.59 -26.95 7.83
N LEU A 235 21.59 -26.29 8.40
CA LEU A 235 20.94 -25.13 7.81
C LEU A 235 21.80 -23.86 7.96
N ILE A 236 21.83 -23.07 6.88
CA ILE A 236 22.73 -21.93 6.71
C ILE A 236 21.99 -20.65 7.10
N PHE A 237 22.58 -19.87 8.01
CA PHE A 237 22.00 -18.61 8.48
C PHE A 237 22.01 -17.53 7.38
N GLU A 238 23.07 -17.49 6.59
CA GLU A 238 23.27 -16.49 5.53
C GLU A 238 22.25 -16.63 4.39
N ARG A 239 21.55 -17.78 4.30
CA ARG A 239 20.39 -17.94 3.41
C ARG A 239 19.16 -17.17 3.91
N PHE A 240 19.06 -16.96 5.22
CA PHE A 240 18.02 -16.17 5.84
C PHE A 240 18.36 -14.69 5.88
N LEU A 241 19.54 -14.36 6.41
CA LEU A 241 20.00 -12.99 6.54
C LEU A 241 21.45 -12.90 6.06
N ASN A 242 21.62 -12.34 4.87
CA ASN A 242 22.94 -12.18 4.26
C ASN A 242 23.52 -10.79 4.62
N PRO A 243 24.68 -10.72 5.30
CA PRO A 243 25.30 -9.43 5.65
C PRO A 243 25.73 -8.61 4.42
N GLU A 244 26.00 -9.24 3.27
CA GLU A 244 26.37 -8.55 2.03
C GLU A 244 25.17 -8.01 1.25
N ARG A 245 23.95 -8.46 1.60
CA ARG A 245 22.71 -8.01 0.98
C ARG A 245 21.68 -7.66 2.05
N VAL A 246 21.61 -6.37 2.37
CA VAL A 246 20.59 -5.82 3.28
C VAL A 246 19.22 -5.85 2.58
N SER A 247 18.53 -6.98 2.68
CA SER A 247 17.11 -7.12 2.35
C SER A 247 16.35 -7.48 3.61
N LEU A 248 15.13 -6.97 3.76
CA LEU A 248 14.28 -7.31 4.90
C LEU A 248 14.08 -8.85 4.94
N PRO A 249 14.51 -9.54 6.02
CA PRO A 249 14.28 -10.96 6.15
C PRO A 249 12.80 -11.22 6.39
N ASP A 250 12.32 -12.35 5.89
CA ASP A 250 10.92 -12.76 6.05
C ASP A 250 10.79 -13.81 7.16
N ILE A 251 10.16 -13.44 8.26
CA ILE A 251 9.78 -14.33 9.37
C ILE A 251 8.28 -14.54 9.28
N ASP A 252 7.92 -15.63 8.62
CA ASP A 252 6.55 -16.13 8.54
C ASP A 252 6.17 -16.86 9.84
N ILE A 253 5.15 -16.35 10.53
CA ILE A 253 4.58 -17.00 11.70
C ILE A 253 3.19 -17.53 11.38
N ASP A 254 2.99 -18.81 11.63
CA ASP A 254 1.73 -19.51 11.41
C ASP A 254 0.96 -19.71 12.71
N PHE A 255 -0.32 -19.35 12.71
CA PHE A 255 -1.25 -19.59 13.81
C PHE A 255 -2.46 -20.38 13.32
N CYS A 256 -3.09 -21.13 14.23
CA CYS A 256 -4.36 -21.80 13.96
C CYS A 256 -5.41 -20.80 13.42
N TYR A 257 -6.09 -21.15 12.32
CA TYR A 257 -7.02 -20.25 11.64
C TYR A 257 -8.15 -19.74 12.56
N GLU A 258 -8.64 -20.58 13.47
CA GLU A 258 -9.73 -20.25 14.40
C GLU A 258 -9.34 -19.20 15.44
N ARG A 259 -8.06 -19.20 15.85
CA ARG A 259 -7.53 -18.36 16.93
C ARG A 259 -6.60 -17.26 16.45
N ARG A 260 -6.39 -17.14 15.13
CA ARG A 260 -5.50 -16.14 14.51
C ARG A 260 -5.89 -14.71 14.90
N ASN A 261 -7.18 -14.43 14.99
CA ASN A 261 -7.70 -13.10 15.36
C ASN A 261 -7.40 -12.72 16.83
N GLU A 262 -7.01 -13.66 17.69
CA GLU A 262 -6.58 -13.32 19.06
C GLU A 262 -5.17 -12.74 19.11
N VAL A 263 -4.39 -12.91 18.03
CA VAL A 263 -2.99 -12.47 17.90
C VAL A 263 -2.85 -11.19 17.06
N ILE A 264 -3.78 -10.96 16.12
CA ILE A 264 -3.87 -9.74 15.29
C ILE A 264 -4.50 -8.60 16.10
#